data_AF-A0A1F9CXR8-F1
#
_entry.id   AF-A0A1F9CXR8-F1
#
_cell.length_a   1.000
_cell.length_b   1.000
_cell.length_c   1.000
_cell.angle_alpha   90.00
_cell.angle_beta   90.00
_cell.angle_gamma   90.00
#
_symmetry.space_group_name_H-M   'P 1'
#
loop_
_entity.id
_entity.type
_entity.pdbx_description
1 polymer ?
#
loop_
_entity_poly.entity_id
_entity_poly.type
_entity_poly.pdbx_seq_one_letter_code
_entity_poly.pdbx_strand_id
1 'polypeptide(L)' 'MTDNKPTIPENTWKCSNCGNTIVVINSPEICPVCKQKCEFLNVTCYEPDCGFTGMDNRLKPTK' A
#
# COMPACT_ATOMS: atom_id res chain seq x y z
N MET A 1 1.89 -9.07 -31.46
CA MET A 1 2.58 -9.13 -30.15
C MET A 1 3.51 -7.94 -30.07
N THR A 2 3.17 -6.92 -29.30
CA THR A 2 4.10 -6.03 -28.59
C THR A 2 3.24 -5.03 -27.84
N ASP A 3 3.09 -5.31 -26.55
CA ASP A 3 2.58 -4.46 -25.51
C ASP A 3 3.22 -3.06 -25.57
N ASN A 4 2.41 -2.09 -25.96
CA ASN A 4 2.75 -0.68 -25.80
C ASN A 4 1.65 -0.09 -24.92
N LYS A 5 1.80 -0.19 -23.60
CA LYS A 5 0.93 0.53 -22.67
C LYS A 5 1.75 1.54 -21.88
N PRO A 6 1.46 2.85 -22.02
CA PRO A 6 2.20 3.92 -21.37
C PRO A 6 2.20 3.79 -19.85
N THR A 7 3.37 4.05 -19.30
CA THR A 7 3.72 4.17 -17.90
C THR A 7 3.01 5.34 -17.18
N ILE A 8 2.77 5.18 -15.86
CA ILE A 8 2.50 6.18 -14.79
C ILE A 8 0.99 6.46 -14.56
N PRO A 9 0.44 6.45 -13.31
CA PRO A 9 1.06 6.58 -11.98
C PRO A 9 1.07 5.30 -11.11
N GLU A 10 2.05 5.24 -10.22
CA GLU A 10 2.34 4.13 -9.32
C GLU A 10 1.46 4.18 -8.06
N ASN A 11 0.19 3.78 -8.19
CA ASN A 11 -0.70 3.64 -7.03
C ASN A 11 -0.18 2.54 -6.09
N THR A 12 -0.01 2.88 -4.82
CA THR A 12 0.42 1.91 -3.80
C THR A 12 -0.82 1.35 -3.13
N TRP A 13 -0.95 0.03 -3.17
CA TRP A 13 -2.06 -0.70 -2.58
C TRP A 13 -1.54 -1.56 -1.43
N LYS A 14 -2.15 -1.45 -0.26
CA LYS A 14 -1.84 -2.26 0.91
C LYS A 14 -2.88 -3.33 1.08
N CYS A 15 -2.46 -4.58 1.12
CA CYS A 15 -3.32 -5.71 1.43
C CYS A 15 -3.83 -5.61 2.87
N SER A 16 -5.14 -5.65 3.07
CA SER A 16 -5.75 -5.63 4.42
C SER A 16 -5.54 -6.94 5.19
N ASN A 17 -5.21 -8.04 4.51
CA ASN A 17 -5.03 -9.35 5.12
C ASN A 17 -3.61 -9.56 5.67
N CYS A 18 -2.58 -9.35 4.84
CA CYS A 18 -1.17 -9.54 5.25
C CYS A 18 -0.41 -8.23 5.52
N GLY A 19 -0.98 -7.08 5.18
CA GLY A 19 -0.30 -5.79 5.31
C GLY A 19 0.72 -5.50 4.21
N ASN A 20 0.91 -6.39 3.23
CA ASN A 20 1.88 -6.19 2.15
C ASN A 20 1.46 -5.05 1.22
N THR A 21 2.40 -4.20 0.85
CA THR A 21 2.22 -3.13 -0.14
C THR A 21 2.66 -3.58 -1.52
N ILE A 22 1.87 -3.25 -2.53
CA ILE A 22 2.15 -3.51 -3.94
C ILE A 22 1.92 -2.24 -4.73
N VAL A 23 2.71 -2.03 -5.78
CA VAL A 23 2.64 -0.82 -6.61
C VAL A 23 2.06 -1.20 -7.96
N VAL A 24 0.79 -0.91 -8.18
CA VAL A 24 0.03 -1.28 -9.38
C VAL A 24 -1.06 -0.26 -9.66
N ILE A 25 -1.40 -0.08 -10.94
CA ILE A 25 -2.43 0.89 -11.35
C ILE A 25 -3.81 0.48 -10.81
N ASN A 26 -4.14 -0.81 -10.89
CA ASN A 26 -5.41 -1.37 -10.44
C ASN A 26 -5.20 -2.35 -9.29
N SER A 27 -6.09 -2.29 -8.29
CA SER A 27 -6.15 -3.28 -7.21
C SER A 27 -6.30 -4.70 -7.78
N PRO A 28 -5.42 -5.64 -7.43
CA PRO A 28 -5.57 -7.03 -7.84
C PRO A 28 -6.59 -7.72 -6.92
N GLU A 29 -7.41 -8.61 -7.48
CA GLU A 29 -8.30 -9.43 -6.66
C GLU A 29 -7.51 -10.38 -5.75
N ILE A 30 -6.35 -10.86 -6.20
CA ILE A 30 -5.55 -11.88 -5.52
C ILE A 30 -4.23 -11.28 -5.06
N CYS A 31 -3.95 -11.45 -3.77
CA CYS A 31 -2.67 -11.02 -3.21
C CYS A 31 -1.53 -11.96 -3.62
N PRO A 32 -0.39 -11.48 -4.14
CA PRO A 32 0.75 -12.33 -4.49
C PRO A 32 1.39 -13.00 -3.26
N VAL A 33 1.21 -12.41 -2.08
CA VAL A 33 1.74 -12.94 -0.82
C VAL A 33 0.80 -14.02 -0.25
N CYS A 34 -0.47 -13.69 -0.06
CA CYS A 34 -1.43 -14.63 0.52
C CYS A 34 -1.97 -15.65 -0.48
N LYS A 35 -1.87 -15.37 -1.79
CA LYS A 35 -2.49 -16.12 -2.89
C LYS A 35 -3.99 -16.35 -2.69
N GLN A 36 -4.65 -15.40 -2.02
CA GLN A 36 -6.07 -15.42 -1.72
C GLN A 36 -6.72 -14.12 -2.16
N LYS A 37 -8.05 -14.15 -2.30
CA LYS A 37 -8.83 -12.95 -2.58
C LYS A 37 -8.80 -12.03 -1.37
N CYS A 38 -8.27 -10.82 -1.53
CA CYS A 38 -8.08 -9.88 -0.43
C CYS A 38 -8.50 -8.48 -0.84
N GLU A 39 -8.97 -7.71 0.13
CA GLU A 39 -9.23 -6.29 -0.07
C GLU A 39 -7.91 -5.51 0.00
N PHE A 40 -7.73 -4.59 -0.94
CA PHE A 40 -6.57 -3.73 -1.02
C PHE A 40 -6.98 -2.29 -0.79
N LEU A 41 -6.33 -1.66 0.18
CA LEU A 41 -6.49 -0.27 0.49
C LEU A 41 -5.53 0.55 -0.34
N ASN A 42 -6.04 1.54 -1.07
CA ASN A 42 -5.20 2.49 -1.77
C ASN A 42 -4.50 3.38 -0.73
N VAL A 43 -3.20 3.18 -0.55
CA VAL A 43 -2.35 3.96 0.36
C VAL A 43 -1.42 4.87 -0.44
N THR A 44 -1.85 5.25 -1.65
CA THR A 44 -1.08 6.17 -2.48
C THR A 44 -1.03 7.50 -1.76
N CYS A 45 0.18 7.84 -1.33
CA CYS A 45 0.47 8.98 -0.51
C CYS A 45 0.39 10.25 -1.38
N TYR A 46 -0.81 10.82 -1.53
CA TYR A 46 -1.02 12.05 -2.31
C TYR A 46 -0.56 13.32 -1.59
N GLU A 47 -0.22 13.23 -0.30
CA GLU A 47 0.35 14.31 0.49
C GLU A 47 1.77 13.93 0.96
N PRO A 48 2.77 14.82 0.84
CA PRO A 48 4.17 14.54 1.19
C PRO A 48 4.40 14.28 2.69
N ASP A 49 3.36 14.39 3.52
CA ASP A 49 3.41 14.26 4.97
C ASP A 49 2.79 12.95 5.53
N CYS A 50 2.46 11.95 4.71
CA CYS A 50 2.25 10.58 5.24
C CYS A 50 3.59 9.92 5.64
N GLY A 51 4.46 10.70 6.29
CA GLY A 51 5.44 10.18 7.20
C GLY A 51 4.67 9.61 8.39
N PHE A 52 5.00 8.38 8.76
CA PHE A 52 4.70 7.87 10.08
C PHE A 52 5.45 8.76 11.08
N THR A 53 4.92 9.94 11.39
CA THR A 53 5.45 10.84 12.40
C THR A 53 5.40 10.04 13.69
N GLY A 54 6.57 9.61 14.16
CA GLY A 54 6.75 8.52 15.10
C GLY A 54 5.80 8.53 16.30
N MET A 55 5.63 7.33 16.90
CA MET A 55 4.74 7.08 18.03
C MET A 55 4.70 8.26 19.02
N ASP A 56 3.49 8.77 19.25
CA ASP A 56 3.24 9.91 20.12
C ASP A 56 4.02 9.76 21.44
N ASN A 57 4.86 10.75 21.76
CA ASN A 57 5.71 10.70 22.95
C ASN A 57 4.90 10.59 24.26
N ARG A 58 3.59 10.88 24.24
CA ARG A 58 2.67 10.68 25.38
C ARG A 58 2.31 9.22 25.63
N LEU A 59 2.51 8.34 24.64
CA LEU A 59 2.33 6.89 24.75
C LEU A 59 3.60 6.17 25.21
N LYS A 60 4.69 6.90 25.45
CA LYS A 60 5.85 6.32 26.12
C LYS A 60 5.41 5.88 27.51
N PRO A 61 5.50 4.58 27.86
CA PRO A 61 5.26 4.16 29.22
C PRO A 61 6.33 4.83 30.08
N THR A 62 5.92 5.81 30.87
CA THR A 62 6.76 6.42 31.91
C THR A 62 7.14 5.28 32.84
N LYS A 63 8.41 4.90 32.82
CA LYS A 63 8.98 3.95 33.77
C LYS A 63 8.96 4.55 35.17
#